data_AF-A0AAV5SU11-F1
#
_entry.id   AF-A0AAV5SU11-F1
#
_cell.length_a   1.000
_cell.length_b   1.000
_cell.length_c   1.000
_cell.angle_alpha   90.00
_cell.angle_beta   90.00
_cell.angle_gamma   90.00
#
_symmetry.space_group_name_H-M   'P 1'
#
loop_
_entity.id
_entity.type
_entity.pdbx_description
1 polymer ?
#
loop_
_entity_poly.entity_id
_entity_poly.type
_entity_poly.pdbx_seq_one_letter_code
_entity_poly.pdbx_strand_id
1 'polypeptide(L)' 'DEESKKPFKCALCGKRFSTSSHLQRHINIHIADDDPNKAKFECGICGRNYNSSNGLAAHKICHLVFFPVA' A
#
# COMPACT_ATOMS: atom_id res chain seq x y z
N ASP A 1 13.23 -12.53 -20.57
CA ASP A 1 13.55 -11.12 -20.23
C ASP A 1 12.46 -10.51 -19.36
N GLU A 2 12.64 -10.53 -18.04
CA GLU A 2 11.66 -10.03 -17.06
C GLU A 2 11.51 -8.48 -17.15
N GLU A 3 12.56 -7.82 -17.64
CA GLU A 3 12.67 -6.38 -17.91
C GLU A 3 11.57 -5.89 -18.87
N SER A 4 11.21 -6.71 -19.86
CA SER A 4 10.23 -6.38 -20.92
C SER A 4 8.78 -6.51 -20.44
N LYS A 5 8.51 -7.34 -19.43
CA LYS A 5 7.15 -7.51 -18.87
C LYS A 5 6.80 -6.43 -17.84
N LYS A 6 7.79 -5.76 -17.26
CA LYS A 6 7.64 -4.70 -16.25
C LYS A 6 8.59 -3.53 -16.54
N PRO A 7 8.33 -2.77 -17.61
CA PRO A 7 9.22 -1.68 -18.01
C PRO A 7 9.15 -0.48 -17.05
N PHE A 8 8.09 -0.35 -16.25
CA PHE A 8 7.87 0.81 -15.39
C PHE A 8 8.50 0.60 -14.01
N LYS A 9 9.63 1.26 -13.72
CA LYS A 9 10.32 1.16 -12.43
C LYS A 9 10.01 2.37 -11.55
N CYS A 10 9.73 2.12 -10.27
CA CYS A 10 9.62 3.15 -9.24
C CYS A 10 11.00 3.69 -8.91
N ALA A 11 11.20 5.00 -9.04
CA ALA A 11 12.47 5.66 -8.70
C ALA A 11 12.72 5.71 -7.19
N LEU A 12 11.67 5.64 -6.36
CA LEU A 12 11.76 5.78 -4.91
C LEU A 12 12.16 4.48 -4.21
N CYS A 13 11.63 3.33 -4.64
CA CYS A 13 11.91 2.03 -4.02
C CYS A 13 12.40 0.95 -4.99
N GLY A 14 12.55 1.27 -6.28
CA GLY A 14 13.06 0.34 -7.29
C GLY A 14 12.08 -0.75 -7.76
N LYS A 15 10.85 -0.82 -7.23
CA LYS A 15 9.82 -1.80 -7.68
C LYS A 15 9.44 -1.62 -9.14
N ARG A 16 9.26 -2.73 -9.87
CA ARG A 16 8.86 -2.72 -11.29
C ARG A 16 7.39 -3.12 -11.47
N PHE A 17 6.73 -2.46 -12.42
CA PHE A 17 5.32 -2.62 -12.75
C PHE A 17 5.13 -2.83 -14.26
N SER A 18 4.10 -3.58 -14.62
CA SER A 18 3.74 -3.88 -16.02
C SER A 18 3.04 -2.72 -16.73
N THR A 19 2.44 -1.78 -15.99
CA THR A 19 1.69 -0.66 -16.55
C THR A 19 2.03 0.65 -15.84
N SER A 20 1.99 1.76 -16.59
CA SER A 20 2.22 3.10 -16.07
C SER A 20 1.18 3.48 -15.00
N SER A 21 -0.10 3.14 -15.20
CA SER A 21 -1.17 3.43 -14.23
C SER A 21 -0.94 2.75 -12.88
N HIS A 22 -0.39 1.53 -12.87
CA HIS A 22 -0.03 0.84 -11.63
C HIS A 22 1.18 1.49 -10.96
N LEU A 23 2.18 1.90 -11.74
CA LEU A 23 3.32 2.66 -11.21
C LEU A 23 2.86 3.99 -10.61
N GLN A 24 1.99 4.76 -11.28
CA GLN A 24 1.48 6.05 -10.78
C GLN A 24 0.67 5.89 -9.50
N ARG A 25 -0.24 4.90 -9.44
CA ARG A 25 -0.94 4.55 -8.19
C ARG A 25 0.02 4.16 -7.07
N HIS A 26 1.12 3.50 -7.41
CA HIS A 26 2.16 3.15 -6.45
C HIS A 26 2.99 4.37 -6.04
N ILE A 27 3.35 5.30 -6.91
CA ILE A 27 4.04 6.53 -6.51
C ILE A 27 3.18 7.33 -5.52
N ASN A 28 1.86 7.33 -5.73
CA ASN A 28 0.91 7.93 -4.80
C ASN A 28 0.92 7.35 -3.39
N ILE A 29 1.41 6.12 -3.17
CA ILE A 29 1.59 5.59 -1.81
C ILE A 29 2.83 6.17 -1.14
N HIS A 30 3.91 6.41 -1.87
CA HIS A 30 5.09 7.08 -1.30
C HIS A 30 4.76 8.52 -0.88
N ILE A 31 3.99 9.23 -1.70
CA ILE A 31 3.53 10.58 -1.38
C ILE A 31 2.46 10.55 -0.27
N ALA A 32 1.64 9.49 -0.18
CA ALA A 32 0.63 9.35 0.87
C ALA A 32 1.16 8.84 2.22
N ASP A 33 2.32 8.20 2.21
CA ASP A 33 3.02 7.76 3.43
C ASP A 33 3.74 8.95 4.07
N ASP A 34 4.27 9.86 3.24
CA ASP A 34 4.91 11.11 3.68
C ASP A 34 3.88 12.22 4.01
N ASP A 35 2.68 12.18 3.41
CA ASP A 35 1.59 13.13 3.72
C ASP A 35 0.67 12.60 4.83
N PRO A 36 0.73 13.14 6.06
CA PRO A 36 -0.06 12.66 7.20
C PRO A 36 -1.58 12.87 7.02
N ASN A 37 -2.01 13.67 6.04
CA ASN A 37 -3.43 13.91 5.73
C ASN A 37 -4.04 12.86 4.78
N LYS A 38 -3.21 12.05 4.11
CA LYS A 38 -3.66 11.05 3.12
C LYS A 38 -3.89 9.68 3.77
N ALA A 39 -3.20 9.39 4.85
CA ALA A 39 -3.45 8.28 5.77
C ALA A 39 -4.71 8.53 6.63
N LYS A 40 -5.89 8.37 6.02
CA LYS A 40 -7.16 8.67 6.72
C LYS A 40 -7.61 7.59 7.70
N PHE A 41 -7.09 6.37 7.58
CA PHE A 41 -7.63 5.20 8.28
C PHE A 41 -6.53 4.44 9.01
N GLU A 42 -6.42 4.65 10.31
CA GLU A 42 -5.49 3.92 11.17
C GLU A 42 -6.11 2.61 11.68
N CYS A 43 -5.32 1.55 11.74
CA CYS A 43 -5.67 0.32 12.42
C CYS A 43 -5.42 0.47 13.91
N GLY A 44 -6.47 0.64 14.71
CA GLY A 44 -6.37 0.72 16.17
C GLY A 44 -5.84 -0.54 16.89
N ILE A 45 -5.52 -1.62 16.16
CA ILE A 45 -4.91 -2.85 16.74
C ILE A 45 -3.37 -2.78 16.63
N CYS A 46 -2.84 -2.34 15.49
CA CYS A 46 -1.39 -2.35 15.22
C CYS A 46 -0.80 -1.00 14.79
N GLY A 47 -1.60 0.07 14.77
CA GLY A 47 -1.19 1.41 14.38
C GLY A 47 -0.91 1.59 12.88
N ARG A 48 -1.17 0.60 12.01
CA ARG A 48 -0.93 0.75 10.57
C ARG A 48 -1.91 1.72 9.92
N ASN A 49 -1.39 2.61 9.10
CA ASN A 49 -2.21 3.56 8.34
C ASN A 49 -2.58 3.04 6.95
N TYR A 50 -3.80 3.39 6.52
CA TYR A 50 -4.36 3.08 5.23
C TYR A 50 -4.92 4.35 4.59
N ASN A 51 -4.73 4.47 3.28
CA ASN A 51 -5.29 5.57 2.47
C ASN A 51 -6.74 5.31 2.02
N SER A 52 -7.32 4.17 2.38
CA SER A 52 -8.68 3.76 2.02
C SER A 52 -9.33 2.93 3.12
N SER A 53 -10.64 3.14 3.32
CA SER A 53 -11.44 2.41 4.31
C SER A 53 -11.53 0.92 3.97
N ASN A 54 -11.67 0.56 2.69
CA ASN A 54 -11.66 -0.84 2.25
C ASN A 54 -10.33 -1.54 2.55
N GLY A 55 -9.19 -0.83 2.41
CA GLY A 55 -7.87 -1.37 2.75
C GLY A 55 -7.75 -1.68 4.23
N LEU A 56 -8.20 -0.76 5.09
CA LEU A 56 -8.25 -0.98 6.53
C LEU A 56 -9.20 -2.13 6.90
N ALA A 57 -10.39 -2.20 6.31
CA ALA A 57 -11.38 -3.23 6.60
C ALA A 57 -10.86 -4.63 6.28
N ALA A 58 -10.25 -4.83 5.10
CA ALA A 58 -9.64 -6.10 4.73
C ALA A 58 -8.48 -6.47 5.65
N HIS A 59 -7.66 -5.48 6.05
CA HIS A 59 -6.58 -5.69 6.99
C HIS A 59 -7.07 -6.11 8.38
N LYS A 60 -8.18 -5.54 8.88
CA LYS A 60 -8.75 -5.93 10.18
C LYS A 60 -9.11 -7.42 10.24
N ILE A 61 -9.50 -8.03 9.12
CA ILE A 61 -9.76 -9.48 9.03
C ILE A 61 -8.48 -10.28 9.30
N CYS A 62 -7.30 -9.76 8.90
CA CYS A 62 -6.02 -10.40 9.20
C CYS A 62 -5.76 -10.51 10.71
N HIS A 63 -6.21 -9.54 11.51
CA HIS A 63 -6.12 -9.61 12.98
C HIS A 63 -7.09 -10.62 13.58
N LEU A 64 -8.16 -11.00 12.90
CA LEU A 64 -9.08 -12.03 13.41
C LEU A 64 -8.59 -13.45 13.08
N VAL A 65 -7.86 -13.61 11.98
CA VAL A 65 -7.49 -14.92 11.43
C VAL A 65 -6.04 -15.29 11.70
N PHE A 66 -5.12 -14.33 11.60
CA PHE A 66 -3.67 -14.58 11.68
C PHE A 66 -3.01 -14.02 12.95
N PHE A 67 -3.60 -12.99 13.56
CA PHE A 67 -3.07 -12.37 14.78
C PHE A 67 -4.20 -12.17 15.80
N PRO A 68 -4.76 -13.28 16.35
CA PRO A 68 -5.89 -13.19 17.26
C PRO A 68 -5.57 -12.18 18.37
N VAL A 69 -6.38 -11.13 18.43
CA VAL A 69 -6.31 -10.14 19.50
C VAL A 69 -6.73 -10.86 20.77
N ALA A 70 -5.79 -10.99 21.72
CA ALA A 70 -6.06 -11.54 23.05
C ALA A 70 -6.81 -10.51 23.92
#